data_AF-A0A6L7WGK5-F1
#
_entry.id   AF-A0A6L7WGK5-F1
#
_cell.length_a   1.000
_cell.length_b   1.000
_cell.length_c   1.000
_cell.angle_alpha   90.00
_cell.angle_beta   90.00
_cell.angle_gamma   90.00
#
_symmetry.space_group_name_H-M   'P 1'
#
loop_
_entity.id
_entity.type
_entity.pdbx_description
1 polymer ?
#
loop_
_entity_poly.entity_id
_entity_poly.type
_entity_poly.pdbx_seq_one_letter_code
_entity_poly.pdbx_strand_id
1 'polypeptide(L)'
;MTAPQPQQARAVVPVAPVAGASTPVLPQPAQTTAEPTTDADADAPAGERHPATTISLSAEAAEAIRAALSAALSPVASEETPAVRANPIEGVDNVELLLHIAGALTTHGEPQPTEPQALALAATQKPGTSPIAPGALFRPPAIPTRASVFDSAQVVSFYGYPGVGVMGELGLHSPSGAAAAISRLAAEYDALNGTREVLPALHLIVAVAQRHPGYDGLYLQRMEDDLLREYVEAAREAGILLFVDVQIGWSDALTEVMLLEDVLREPFVHLALDPEFATRSFGTAPGISIGTIGAADVNGVQHYLASLVREHDLPPKVLVLHQFLQGMLTGVDYYHDVPEVDVTIDMDGFGSPYVKLTKYDMYARADYAERAAIKLFYHWDAPLITPATLMGLEHPPDLVIYQ
;
A
#
# COMPACT_ATOMS: atom_id res chain seq x y z
N MET A 1 33.73 -16.34 62.72
CA MET A 1 34.42 -15.09 62.37
C MET A 1 35.05 -15.29 61.02
N THR A 2 34.38 -14.79 59.99
CA THR A 2 34.53 -15.20 58.59
C THR A 2 35.57 -14.32 57.90
N ALA A 3 36.62 -14.94 57.36
CA ALA A 3 37.67 -14.27 56.60
C ALA A 3 37.27 -14.09 55.12
N PRO A 4 37.75 -13.03 54.43
CA PRO A 4 37.35 -12.72 53.06
C PRO A 4 38.16 -13.51 52.01
N GLN A 5 37.50 -13.94 50.93
CA GLN A 5 38.13 -14.53 49.74
C GLN A 5 38.44 -13.45 48.67
N PRO A 6 39.51 -13.62 47.87
CA PRO A 6 40.00 -12.61 46.93
C PRO A 6 39.41 -12.69 45.50
N GLN A 7 39.39 -11.53 44.83
CA GLN A 7 39.03 -11.33 43.41
C GLN A 7 39.94 -12.13 42.45
N GLN A 8 39.36 -12.69 41.39
CA GLN A 8 40.09 -13.21 40.24
C GLN A 8 39.69 -12.49 38.94
N ALA A 9 40.70 -12.02 38.22
CA ALA A 9 40.64 -11.40 36.91
C ALA A 9 40.49 -12.45 35.79
N ARG A 10 39.67 -12.16 34.77
CA ARG A 10 39.55 -12.96 33.54
C ARG A 10 40.57 -12.50 32.51
N ALA A 11 41.41 -13.43 32.05
CA ALA A 11 42.33 -13.26 30.94
C ALA A 11 41.76 -13.88 29.65
N VAL A 12 42.00 -13.21 28.53
CA VAL A 12 41.66 -13.56 27.14
C VAL A 12 42.75 -14.46 26.56
N VAL A 13 42.37 -15.49 25.79
CA VAL A 13 43.29 -16.32 24.97
C VAL A 13 42.70 -16.51 23.57
N PRO A 14 43.49 -16.34 22.48
CA PRO A 14 43.03 -16.34 21.09
C PRO A 14 43.08 -17.71 20.41
N VAL A 15 42.34 -17.90 19.31
CA VAL A 15 42.43 -19.07 18.41
C VAL A 15 42.65 -18.61 16.97
N ALA A 16 43.60 -19.28 16.30
CA ALA A 16 44.16 -19.02 14.97
C ALA A 16 43.40 -19.75 13.82
N PRO A 17 43.66 -19.44 12.53
CA PRO A 17 42.86 -19.88 11.37
C PRO A 17 43.43 -21.15 10.69
N VAL A 18 42.69 -21.75 9.71
CA VAL A 18 43.21 -22.35 8.44
C VAL A 18 42.10 -23.00 7.55
N ALA A 19 42.22 -22.73 6.23
CA ALA A 19 41.88 -23.46 4.98
C ALA A 19 40.44 -23.86 4.54
N GLY A 20 39.93 -23.17 3.50
CA GLY A 20 39.86 -23.57 2.07
C GLY A 20 39.13 -24.85 1.61
N ALA A 21 38.09 -24.69 0.76
CA ALA A 21 37.85 -25.49 -0.47
C ALA A 21 36.67 -24.96 -1.34
N SER A 22 36.99 -24.68 -2.62
CA SER A 22 36.24 -24.93 -3.88
C SER A 22 34.84 -24.32 -4.15
N THR A 23 34.80 -23.38 -5.10
CA THR A 23 33.63 -22.96 -5.87
C THR A 23 33.42 -23.84 -7.12
N PRO A 24 32.18 -24.27 -7.45
CA PRO A 24 31.89 -24.86 -8.76
C PRO A 24 31.53 -23.78 -9.80
N VAL A 25 32.15 -23.90 -10.97
CA VAL A 25 31.88 -23.14 -12.20
C VAL A 25 30.69 -23.78 -12.92
N LEU A 26 29.69 -22.99 -13.30
CA LEU A 26 28.58 -23.42 -14.18
C LEU A 26 28.88 -23.04 -15.65
N PRO A 27 28.49 -23.87 -16.62
CA PRO A 27 28.87 -23.72 -18.04
C PRO A 27 28.03 -22.66 -18.76
N GLN A 28 28.67 -21.91 -19.68
CA GLN A 28 27.98 -21.05 -20.65
C GLN A 28 27.30 -21.90 -21.73
N PRO A 29 26.05 -21.58 -22.15
CA PRO A 29 25.47 -22.20 -23.32
C PRO A 29 26.00 -21.56 -24.61
N ALA A 30 26.19 -22.44 -25.60
CA ALA A 30 26.80 -22.20 -26.89
C ALA A 30 26.03 -21.19 -27.76
N GLN A 31 26.80 -20.38 -28.49
CA GLN A 31 26.34 -19.56 -29.59
C GLN A 31 25.86 -20.47 -30.74
N THR A 32 24.65 -20.25 -31.23
CA THR A 32 24.21 -20.76 -32.53
C THR A 32 23.97 -19.57 -33.46
N THR A 33 24.68 -19.60 -34.57
CA THR A 33 24.63 -18.64 -35.67
C THR A 33 23.48 -19.00 -36.61
N ALA A 34 22.69 -18.01 -37.02
CA ALA A 34 21.89 -18.09 -38.24
C ALA A 34 21.78 -16.68 -38.84
N GLU A 35 22.33 -16.55 -40.05
CA GLU A 35 22.29 -15.38 -40.94
C GLU A 35 20.90 -15.20 -41.59
N PRO A 36 20.59 -14.00 -42.13
CA PRO A 36 19.25 -13.64 -42.57
C PRO A 36 18.99 -14.06 -44.02
N THR A 37 17.74 -14.40 -44.34
CA THR A 37 17.26 -14.40 -45.73
C THR A 37 16.02 -13.53 -45.88
N THR A 38 16.09 -12.72 -46.92
CA THR A 38 15.08 -11.84 -47.53
C THR A 38 14.02 -12.66 -48.26
N ASP A 39 12.73 -12.31 -48.20
CA ASP A 39 12.01 -11.67 -49.31
C ASP A 39 10.52 -11.40 -48.99
N ALA A 40 9.94 -10.55 -49.83
CA ALA A 40 8.69 -9.80 -49.69
C ALA A 40 7.36 -10.53 -49.99
N ASP A 41 6.30 -9.78 -49.68
CA ASP A 41 4.93 -9.74 -50.25
C ASP A 41 3.77 -10.62 -49.71
N ALA A 42 2.75 -9.85 -49.27
CA ALA A 42 1.31 -9.96 -49.52
C ALA A 42 0.40 -10.92 -48.71
N ASP A 43 -0.73 -10.30 -48.35
CA ASP A 43 -2.07 -10.83 -48.11
C ASP A 43 -2.48 -11.23 -46.67
N ALA A 44 -3.49 -10.53 -46.16
CA ALA A 44 -4.30 -10.92 -45.00
C ALA A 44 -5.40 -11.89 -45.45
N PRO A 45 -5.79 -12.89 -44.63
CA PRO A 45 -7.03 -12.69 -43.89
C PRO A 45 -7.11 -13.38 -42.49
N ALA A 46 -8.07 -12.87 -41.71
CA ALA A 46 -8.85 -13.45 -40.61
C ALA A 46 -8.34 -14.70 -39.85
N GLY A 47 -8.09 -14.50 -38.55
CA GLY A 47 -8.68 -15.30 -37.46
C GLY A 47 -8.07 -16.67 -37.14
N GLU A 48 -7.01 -16.69 -36.33
CA GLU A 48 -6.64 -17.87 -35.53
C GLU A 48 -6.30 -17.47 -34.08
N ARG A 49 -6.85 -18.21 -33.13
CA ARG A 49 -6.55 -18.07 -31.70
C ARG A 49 -5.19 -18.70 -31.43
N HIS A 50 -4.25 -17.93 -30.88
CA HIS A 50 -3.01 -18.50 -30.33
C HIS A 50 -3.32 -19.22 -29.00
N PRO A 51 -2.81 -20.44 -28.77
CA PRO A 51 -2.95 -21.10 -27.48
C PRO A 51 -2.09 -20.38 -26.44
N ALA A 52 -2.64 -20.19 -25.24
CA ALA A 52 -1.87 -19.72 -24.10
C ALA A 52 -0.80 -20.76 -23.73
N THR A 53 0.47 -20.41 -23.91
CA THR A 53 1.61 -21.23 -23.46
C THR A 53 1.75 -21.05 -21.95
N THR A 54 1.33 -22.05 -21.19
CA THR A 54 1.65 -22.15 -19.75
C THR A 54 3.14 -22.45 -19.59
N ILE A 55 3.91 -21.50 -19.05
CA ILE A 55 5.30 -21.75 -18.64
C ILE A 55 5.28 -22.12 -17.16
N SER A 56 5.63 -23.37 -16.85
CA SER A 56 5.81 -23.87 -15.48
C SER A 56 7.22 -23.52 -14.97
N LEU A 57 7.30 -22.94 -13.76
CA LEU A 57 8.55 -22.75 -13.04
C LEU A 57 9.23 -24.11 -12.75
N SER A 58 10.56 -24.15 -12.84
CA SER A 58 11.31 -25.35 -12.41
C SER A 58 11.23 -25.49 -10.89
N ALA A 59 11.31 -26.73 -10.40
CA ALA A 59 11.31 -27.02 -8.96
C ALA A 59 12.45 -26.27 -8.24
N GLU A 60 13.58 -26.07 -8.91
CA GLU A 60 14.74 -25.34 -8.38
C GLU A 60 14.49 -23.84 -8.20
N ALA A 61 13.72 -23.21 -9.09
CA ALA A 61 13.32 -21.81 -8.95
C ALA A 61 12.35 -21.63 -7.78
N ALA A 62 11.41 -22.57 -7.60
CA ALA A 62 10.51 -22.57 -6.45
C ALA A 62 11.24 -22.79 -5.11
N GLU A 63 12.29 -23.63 -5.11
CA GLU A 63 13.10 -23.90 -3.92
C GLU A 63 13.97 -22.69 -3.53
N ALA A 64 14.53 -21.98 -4.52
CA ALA A 64 15.32 -20.77 -4.28
C ALA A 64 14.47 -19.64 -3.67
N ILE A 65 13.22 -19.49 -4.13
CA ILE A 65 12.26 -18.52 -3.57
C ILE A 65 11.90 -18.89 -2.13
N ARG A 66 11.65 -20.17 -1.83
CA ARG A 66 11.40 -20.66 -0.47
C ARG A 66 12.58 -20.42 0.47
N ALA A 67 13.80 -20.67 0.01
CA ALA A 67 15.01 -20.45 0.81
C ALA A 67 15.24 -18.98 1.14
N ALA A 68 14.96 -18.07 0.18
CA ALA A 68 15.03 -16.63 0.40
C ALA A 68 13.99 -16.15 1.43
N LEU A 69 12.75 -16.64 1.35
CA LEU A 69 11.70 -16.33 2.34
C LEU A 69 12.05 -16.84 3.74
N SER A 70 12.59 -18.06 3.86
CA SER A 70 12.98 -18.63 5.15
C SER A 70 14.13 -17.87 5.81
N ALA A 71 15.05 -17.29 5.03
CA ALA A 71 16.13 -16.47 5.54
C ALA A 71 15.63 -15.11 6.05
N ALA A 72 14.61 -14.54 5.41
CA ALA A 72 13.97 -13.29 5.84
C ALA A 72 13.13 -13.43 7.13
N LEU A 73 12.71 -14.64 7.48
CA LEU A 73 11.86 -14.93 8.64
C LEU A 73 12.62 -15.33 9.92
N SER A 74 13.96 -15.29 9.92
CA SER A 74 14.74 -15.61 11.13
C SER A 74 14.84 -14.39 12.07
N PRO A 75 14.49 -14.51 13.36
CA PRO A 75 14.54 -13.37 14.28
C PRO A 75 15.99 -13.02 14.67
N VAL A 76 16.36 -11.75 14.49
CA VAL A 76 17.51 -11.14 15.18
C VAL A 76 17.09 -10.88 16.62
N ALA A 77 17.73 -11.58 17.57
CA ALA A 77 17.49 -11.37 18.99
C ALA A 77 18.03 -9.99 19.43
N SER A 78 17.18 -9.12 19.98
CA SER A 78 17.58 -7.98 20.82
C SER A 78 16.46 -7.55 21.78
N GLU A 79 16.89 -6.95 22.89
CA GLU A 79 16.30 -6.90 24.24
C GLU A 79 14.92 -6.23 24.42
N GLU A 80 14.28 -6.63 25.53
CA GLU A 80 12.90 -6.37 25.99
C GLU A 80 12.51 -4.88 26.11
N THR A 81 11.30 -4.55 25.63
CA THR A 81 10.46 -3.43 26.09
C THR A 81 9.00 -3.93 26.24
N PRO A 82 8.18 -3.34 27.13
CA PRO A 82 7.00 -4.01 27.67
C PRO A 82 5.86 -4.10 26.64
N ALA A 83 5.37 -5.32 26.45
CA ALA A 83 4.33 -5.68 25.50
C ALA A 83 2.94 -5.12 25.89
N VAL A 84 2.33 -4.40 24.95
CA VAL A 84 0.88 -4.32 24.84
C VAL A 84 0.39 -5.71 24.44
N ARG A 85 -0.50 -6.31 25.24
CA ARG A 85 -1.10 -7.61 24.93
C ARG A 85 -2.10 -7.47 23.79
N ALA A 86 -1.62 -7.49 22.55
CA ALA A 86 -2.43 -7.95 21.44
C ALA A 86 -2.51 -9.48 21.52
N ASN A 87 -3.71 -10.05 21.56
CA ASN A 87 -3.88 -11.48 21.38
C ASN A 87 -3.39 -11.85 19.98
N PRO A 88 -2.55 -12.90 19.82
CA PRO A 88 -2.20 -13.39 18.50
C PRO A 88 -3.48 -13.89 17.81
N ILE A 89 -3.79 -13.30 16.64
CA ILE A 89 -4.84 -13.79 15.75
C ILE A 89 -4.29 -15.08 15.12
N GLU A 90 -4.74 -16.23 15.60
CA GLU A 90 -4.49 -17.51 14.92
C GLU A 90 -5.25 -17.51 13.57
N GLY A 91 -4.54 -17.65 12.45
CA GLY A 91 -5.14 -17.97 11.15
C GLY A 91 -5.12 -16.91 10.05
N VAL A 92 -4.23 -15.91 10.09
CA VAL A 92 -4.06 -14.95 8.99
C VAL A 92 -3.20 -15.56 7.87
N ASP A 93 -3.78 -16.38 6.99
CA ASP A 93 -3.12 -16.91 5.78
C ASP A 93 -3.09 -15.88 4.61
N ASN A 94 -2.95 -14.58 4.92
CA ASN A 94 -2.96 -13.49 3.92
C ASN A 94 -1.66 -13.41 3.10
N VAL A 95 -0.60 -14.09 3.54
CA VAL A 95 0.67 -14.16 2.81
C VAL A 95 0.47 -14.85 1.45
N GLU A 96 -0.38 -15.89 1.39
CA GLU A 96 -0.66 -16.59 0.14
C GLU A 96 -1.50 -15.75 -0.84
N LEU A 97 -2.36 -14.85 -0.30
CA LEU A 97 -3.19 -13.91 -1.05
C LEU A 97 -2.33 -12.88 -1.78
N LEU A 98 -1.40 -12.23 -1.07
CA LEU A 98 -0.44 -11.29 -1.67
C LEU A 98 0.52 -12.01 -2.65
N LEU A 99 0.96 -13.23 -2.34
CA LEU A 99 1.83 -14.02 -3.21
C LEU A 99 1.17 -14.39 -4.55
N HIS A 100 -0.14 -14.64 -4.59
CA HIS A 100 -0.86 -14.97 -5.83
C HIS A 100 -1.10 -13.74 -6.72
N ILE A 101 -1.40 -12.58 -6.13
CA ILE A 101 -1.49 -11.31 -6.87
C ILE A 101 -0.13 -10.95 -7.49
N ALA A 102 0.97 -11.16 -6.75
CA ALA A 102 2.33 -11.02 -7.25
C ALA A 102 2.65 -11.99 -8.41
N GLY A 103 2.16 -13.24 -8.33
CA GLY A 103 2.39 -14.26 -9.35
C GLY A 103 1.73 -13.98 -10.71
N ALA A 104 0.58 -13.30 -10.73
CA ALA A 104 -0.16 -13.01 -11.96
C ALA A 104 0.49 -11.93 -12.85
N LEU A 105 1.47 -11.16 -12.34
CA LEU A 105 2.07 -10.00 -13.02
C LEU A 105 3.47 -10.26 -13.62
N THR A 106 3.99 -11.49 -13.55
CA THR A 106 5.34 -11.82 -14.07
C THR A 106 5.30 -12.63 -15.36
N THR A 107 4.72 -12.07 -16.42
CA THR A 107 5.02 -12.52 -17.78
C THR A 107 5.21 -11.31 -18.68
N HIS A 108 6.44 -10.85 -18.84
CA HIS A 108 7.03 -10.41 -20.11
C HIS A 108 8.50 -10.05 -19.84
N GLY A 109 9.41 -10.68 -20.58
CA GLY A 109 10.84 -10.44 -20.44
C GLY A 109 11.24 -9.11 -21.06
N GLU A 110 12.07 -8.35 -20.34
CA GLU A 110 12.73 -7.15 -20.85
C GLU A 110 14.26 -7.31 -20.91
N PRO A 111 14.92 -6.62 -21.87
CA PRO A 111 16.36 -6.68 -22.07
C PRO A 111 17.11 -5.73 -21.13
N GLN A 112 18.35 -6.10 -20.79
CA GLN A 112 19.24 -5.37 -19.89
C GLN A 112 19.83 -4.11 -20.54
N PRO A 113 19.84 -2.95 -19.84
CA PRO A 113 20.74 -1.85 -20.14
C PRO A 113 21.90 -1.73 -19.14
N THR A 114 23.06 -1.40 -19.70
CA THR A 114 24.36 -1.14 -19.07
C THR A 114 24.40 0.12 -18.20
N GLU A 115 25.12 0.05 -17.07
CA GLU A 115 25.43 1.15 -16.15
C GLU A 115 26.21 2.31 -16.79
N PRO A 116 26.05 3.52 -16.21
CA PRO A 116 27.19 4.41 -15.98
C PRO A 116 27.34 4.85 -14.51
N GLN A 117 28.59 4.77 -14.04
CA GLN A 117 29.10 5.31 -12.78
C GLN A 117 29.17 6.85 -12.80
N ALA A 118 28.78 7.53 -11.71
CA ALA A 118 29.44 8.77 -11.27
C ALA A 118 29.09 9.21 -9.83
N LEU A 119 30.12 9.15 -8.98
CA LEU A 119 30.57 10.06 -7.92
C LEU A 119 29.57 10.80 -7.00
N ALA A 120 29.71 10.46 -5.71
CA ALA A 120 29.32 11.26 -4.56
C ALA A 120 30.11 12.57 -4.41
N LEU A 121 29.45 13.60 -3.88
CA LEU A 121 30.08 14.61 -3.01
C LEU A 121 29.15 14.96 -1.85
N ALA A 122 29.60 14.59 -0.66
CA ALA A 122 29.00 14.93 0.62
C ALA A 122 29.25 16.40 0.97
N ALA A 123 28.24 17.07 1.51
CA ALA A 123 28.39 18.31 2.27
C ALA A 123 27.74 18.15 3.65
N THR A 124 28.59 18.17 4.67
CA THR A 124 28.27 18.07 6.08
C THR A 124 27.66 19.37 6.62
N GLN A 125 26.46 19.33 7.21
CA GLN A 125 26.00 20.35 8.16
C GLN A 125 25.26 19.70 9.33
N LYS A 126 25.66 20.08 10.55
CA LYS A 126 25.08 19.62 11.83
C LYS A 126 23.68 20.21 12.02
N PRO A 127 22.68 19.44 12.52
CA PRO A 127 21.39 20.02 12.90
C PRO A 127 21.52 20.76 14.23
N GLY A 128 21.09 22.02 14.24
CA GLY A 128 20.83 22.79 15.47
C GLY A 128 19.44 22.42 16.00
N THR A 129 19.40 21.92 17.23
CA THR A 129 18.18 21.59 17.96
C THR A 129 17.56 22.86 18.53
N SER A 130 16.40 23.27 18.00
CA SER A 130 15.46 24.16 18.71
C SER A 130 14.31 23.31 19.24
N PRO A 131 13.96 23.40 20.55
CA PRO A 131 12.88 22.61 21.12
C PRO A 131 11.52 23.14 20.67
N ILE A 132 10.67 22.23 20.20
CA ILE A 132 9.25 22.47 19.90
C ILE A 132 8.51 22.65 21.23
N ALA A 133 7.75 23.74 21.36
CA ALA A 133 6.91 23.99 22.52
C ALA A 133 5.64 23.11 22.44
N PRO A 134 5.28 22.35 23.50
CA PRO A 134 4.02 21.61 23.52
C PRO A 134 2.87 22.52 23.98
N GLY A 135 1.72 22.45 23.28
CA GLY A 135 0.45 22.92 23.84
C GLY A 135 -0.36 23.94 23.02
N ALA A 136 -0.29 23.95 21.69
CA ALA A 136 -1.38 24.52 20.90
C ALA A 136 -2.45 23.43 20.71
N LEU A 137 -3.59 23.56 21.39
CA LEU A 137 -4.79 22.79 21.06
C LEU A 137 -5.11 23.09 19.59
N PHE A 138 -4.83 22.14 18.72
CA PHE A 138 -5.16 22.24 17.30
C PHE A 138 -6.67 22.26 17.18
N ARG A 139 -7.20 23.42 16.80
CA ARG A 139 -8.51 23.51 16.15
C ARG A 139 -8.23 23.12 14.71
N PRO A 140 -8.87 22.06 14.15
CA PRO A 140 -8.70 21.75 12.73
C PRO A 140 -8.89 23.04 11.93
N PRO A 141 -8.09 23.27 10.87
CA PRO A 141 -8.29 24.43 10.02
C PRO A 141 -9.77 24.52 9.69
N ALA A 142 -10.33 25.72 9.78
CA ALA A 142 -11.71 25.94 9.37
C ALA A 142 -11.77 25.78 7.85
N ILE A 143 -11.75 24.53 7.39
CA ILE A 143 -12.18 24.17 6.04
C ILE A 143 -13.60 24.76 5.98
N PRO A 144 -13.88 25.70 5.07
CA PRO A 144 -15.26 26.15 4.86
C PRO A 144 -16.10 24.88 4.73
N THR A 145 -17.29 24.83 5.33
CA THR A 145 -18.15 23.62 5.45
C THR A 145 -18.60 23.00 4.10
N ARG A 146 -17.92 23.32 3.00
CA ARG A 146 -18.13 22.88 1.62
C ARG A 146 -16.86 22.73 0.78
N ALA A 147 -15.65 22.93 1.31
CA ALA A 147 -14.42 22.82 0.52
C ALA A 147 -13.79 21.44 0.69
N SER A 148 -13.35 20.85 -0.41
CA SER A 148 -12.62 19.57 -0.40
C SER A 148 -11.30 19.73 0.35
N VAL A 149 -10.83 18.66 0.99
CA VAL A 149 -9.46 18.61 1.53
C VAL A 149 -8.43 18.88 0.45
N PHE A 150 -8.72 18.49 -0.80
CA PHE A 150 -7.81 18.62 -1.91
C PHE A 150 -7.73 20.03 -2.49
N ASP A 151 -8.67 20.92 -2.15
CA ASP A 151 -8.66 22.31 -2.62
C ASP A 151 -7.51 23.12 -2.00
N SER A 152 -7.06 22.74 -0.80
CA SER A 152 -5.98 23.41 -0.08
C SER A 152 -4.76 22.53 0.20
N ALA A 153 -4.92 21.21 0.21
CA ALA A 153 -3.86 20.29 0.61
C ALA A 153 -3.69 19.10 -0.32
N GLN A 154 -2.48 18.57 -0.42
CA GLN A 154 -2.20 17.21 -0.88
C GLN A 154 -2.22 16.29 0.34
N VAL A 155 -2.61 15.03 0.18
CA VAL A 155 -2.59 14.05 1.27
C VAL A 155 -1.47 13.04 1.04
N VAL A 156 -0.75 12.68 2.10
CA VAL A 156 0.23 11.58 2.08
C VAL A 156 -0.10 10.62 3.21
N SER A 157 -0.26 9.32 2.91
CA SER A 157 -0.74 8.34 3.87
C SER A 157 0.13 7.09 3.97
N PHE A 158 0.17 6.48 5.16
CA PHE A 158 0.61 5.09 5.32
C PHE A 158 -0.57 4.13 5.31
N TYR A 159 -0.48 3.09 4.49
CA TYR A 159 -1.49 2.05 4.33
C TYR A 159 -1.16 0.80 5.13
N GLY A 160 -2.19 0.10 5.59
CA GLY A 160 -2.09 -1.32 5.94
C GLY A 160 -2.94 -1.77 7.12
N TYR A 161 -2.68 -3.00 7.56
CA TYR A 161 -3.34 -3.63 8.71
C TYR A 161 -2.41 -3.72 9.91
N PRO A 162 -2.85 -3.35 11.13
CA PRO A 162 -1.99 -3.30 12.31
C PRO A 162 -1.34 -4.66 12.62
N GLY A 163 -0.04 -4.64 12.91
CA GLY A 163 0.73 -5.83 13.29
C GLY A 163 1.01 -6.83 12.16
N VAL A 164 0.62 -6.52 10.91
CA VAL A 164 0.85 -7.39 9.75
C VAL A 164 1.63 -6.62 8.68
N GLY A 165 2.96 -6.55 8.82
CA GLY A 165 3.82 -5.74 7.95
C GLY A 165 3.75 -6.07 6.45
N VAL A 166 3.40 -7.30 6.07
CA VAL A 166 3.19 -7.66 4.65
C VAL A 166 1.95 -6.99 4.04
N MET A 167 1.01 -6.54 4.88
CA MET A 167 -0.18 -5.80 4.47
C MET A 167 0.03 -4.28 4.45
N GLY A 168 1.24 -3.80 4.72
CA GLY A 168 1.62 -2.40 4.54
C GLY A 168 2.33 -1.79 5.73
N GLU A 169 2.85 -0.58 5.52
CA GLU A 169 3.64 0.18 6.49
C GLU A 169 2.96 0.31 7.87
N LEU A 170 1.63 0.45 7.97
CA LEU A 170 0.95 0.50 9.27
C LEU A 170 1.17 -0.76 10.12
N GLY A 171 1.41 -1.90 9.47
CA GLY A 171 1.71 -3.16 10.14
C GLY A 171 3.04 -3.17 10.90
N LEU A 172 3.90 -2.16 10.69
CA LEU A 172 5.23 -2.04 11.29
C LEU A 172 5.28 -1.11 12.52
N HIS A 173 4.18 -0.40 12.82
CA HIS A 173 4.15 0.64 13.84
C HIS A 173 2.99 0.46 14.83
N SER A 174 3.13 1.07 16.02
CA SER A 174 1.96 1.39 16.85
C SER A 174 1.15 2.55 16.21
N PRO A 175 -0.11 2.78 16.59
CA PRO A 175 -0.92 3.87 16.04
C PRO A 175 -0.24 5.25 16.14
N SER A 176 0.29 5.60 17.32
CA SER A 176 1.01 6.86 17.54
C SER A 176 2.37 6.89 16.85
N GLY A 177 3.04 5.75 16.73
CA GLY A 177 4.29 5.61 15.97
C GLY A 177 4.07 5.88 14.48
N ALA A 178 3.01 5.31 13.91
CA ALA A 178 2.60 5.53 12.54
C ALA A 178 2.28 7.01 12.30
N ALA A 179 1.47 7.63 13.16
CA ALA A 179 1.12 9.05 13.07
C ALA A 179 2.36 9.96 13.07
N ALA A 180 3.32 9.69 13.95
CA ALA A 180 4.58 10.42 14.00
C ALA A 180 5.46 10.17 12.76
N ALA A 181 5.45 8.95 12.22
CA ALA A 181 6.23 8.58 11.05
C ALA A 181 5.67 9.21 9.77
N ILE A 182 4.35 9.14 9.54
CA ILE A 182 3.73 9.75 8.37
C ILE A 182 3.86 11.27 8.39
N SER A 183 3.81 11.89 9.57
CA SER A 183 4.02 13.34 9.71
C SER A 183 5.43 13.77 9.26
N ARG A 184 6.45 12.91 9.44
CA ARG A 184 7.81 13.19 8.93
C ARG A 184 7.86 13.09 7.41
N LEU A 185 7.24 12.05 6.83
CA LEU A 185 7.18 11.88 5.38
C LEU A 185 6.38 13.01 4.71
N ALA A 186 5.26 13.43 5.32
CA ALA A 186 4.48 14.58 4.86
C ALA A 186 5.31 15.87 4.81
N ALA A 187 6.23 16.09 5.76
CA ALA A 187 7.14 17.24 5.73
C ALA A 187 8.14 17.20 4.55
N GLU A 188 8.49 16.00 4.06
CA GLU A 188 9.31 15.87 2.84
C GLU A 188 8.54 16.29 1.59
N TYR A 189 7.25 15.96 1.52
CA TYR A 189 6.36 16.43 0.46
C TYR A 189 6.09 17.93 0.57
N ASP A 190 5.87 18.46 1.77
CA ASP A 190 5.59 19.88 2.00
C ASP A 190 6.72 20.77 1.46
N ALA A 191 7.97 20.34 1.63
CA ALA A 191 9.14 21.01 1.06
C ALA A 191 9.16 21.07 -0.48
N LEU A 192 8.38 20.23 -1.15
CA LEU A 192 8.25 20.13 -2.61
C LEU A 192 6.90 20.69 -3.12
N ASN A 193 5.91 20.90 -2.25
CA ASN A 193 4.51 21.18 -2.62
C ASN A 193 4.18 22.67 -2.81
N GLY A 194 5.20 23.53 -2.85
CA GLY A 194 5.05 24.96 -3.12
C GLY A 194 4.19 25.68 -2.09
N THR A 195 3.01 26.17 -2.50
CA THR A 195 2.05 26.86 -1.62
C THR A 195 0.88 25.98 -1.18
N ARG A 196 0.79 24.75 -1.68
CA ARG A 196 -0.25 23.78 -1.30
C ARG A 196 0.24 23.06 -0.03
N GLU A 197 -0.63 22.96 0.98
CA GLU A 197 -0.28 22.27 2.22
C GLU A 197 -0.17 20.76 1.99
N VAL A 198 0.51 20.04 2.90
CA VAL A 198 0.48 18.57 2.93
C VAL A 198 -0.14 18.09 4.23
N LEU A 199 -1.18 17.28 4.12
CA LEU A 199 -1.82 16.63 5.25
C LEU A 199 -1.39 15.16 5.35
N PRO A 200 -0.76 14.75 6.47
CA PRO A 200 -0.53 13.33 6.73
C PRO A 200 -1.84 12.58 7.00
N ALA A 201 -1.85 11.27 6.73
CA ALA A 201 -2.97 10.41 7.04
C ALA A 201 -2.56 8.97 7.43
N LEU A 202 -3.39 8.30 8.23
CA LEU A 202 -3.35 6.85 8.38
C LEU A 202 -4.39 6.25 7.44
N HIS A 203 -4.05 5.21 6.69
CA HIS A 203 -4.94 4.52 5.77
C HIS A 203 -5.10 3.06 6.23
N LEU A 204 -6.10 2.85 7.08
CA LEU A 204 -6.25 1.68 7.92
C LEU A 204 -7.24 0.67 7.31
N ILE A 205 -6.79 -0.54 7.04
CA ILE A 205 -7.70 -1.63 6.66
C ILE A 205 -8.52 -2.03 7.88
N VAL A 206 -9.84 -1.82 7.83
CA VAL A 206 -10.78 -2.14 8.92
C VAL A 206 -11.62 -3.37 8.64
N ALA A 207 -11.67 -3.84 7.39
CA ALA A 207 -12.29 -5.11 7.04
C ALA A 207 -11.41 -5.84 6.02
N VAL A 208 -10.87 -7.00 6.44
CA VAL A 208 -9.88 -7.76 5.70
C VAL A 208 -10.54 -8.95 5.02
N ALA A 209 -10.38 -9.04 3.70
CA ALA A 209 -10.88 -10.17 2.93
C ALA A 209 -10.14 -11.45 3.30
N GLN A 210 -10.89 -12.55 3.38
CA GLN A 210 -10.41 -13.84 3.84
C GLN A 210 -10.41 -14.85 2.70
N ARG A 211 -9.45 -15.79 2.73
CA ARG A 211 -9.44 -16.91 1.78
C ARG A 211 -10.56 -17.93 2.05
N HIS A 212 -10.97 -18.04 3.31
CA HIS A 212 -12.00 -18.96 3.77
C HIS A 212 -13.22 -18.19 4.27
N PRO A 213 -14.44 -18.72 4.08
CA PRO A 213 -15.63 -18.06 4.56
C PRO A 213 -15.65 -18.06 6.10
N GLY A 214 -15.98 -16.91 6.68
CA GLY A 214 -16.37 -16.81 8.09
C GLY A 214 -17.74 -17.45 8.35
N TYR A 215 -18.22 -17.37 9.59
CA TYR A 215 -19.53 -17.93 9.98
C TYR A 215 -20.71 -17.33 9.21
N ASP A 216 -20.58 -16.08 8.77
CA ASP A 216 -21.57 -15.36 7.95
C ASP A 216 -21.43 -15.63 6.45
N GLY A 217 -20.40 -16.38 6.03
CA GLY A 217 -20.13 -16.68 4.63
C GLY A 217 -19.61 -15.48 3.81
N LEU A 218 -19.25 -14.37 4.46
CA LEU A 218 -18.87 -13.13 3.77
C LEU A 218 -17.41 -13.05 3.34
N TYR A 219 -16.58 -14.04 3.68
CA TYR A 219 -15.13 -14.00 3.41
C TYR A 219 -14.48 -12.71 3.90
N LEU A 220 -14.90 -12.23 5.08
CA LEU A 220 -14.47 -10.95 5.62
C LEU A 220 -14.23 -11.09 7.13
N GLN A 221 -13.12 -10.53 7.60
CA GLN A 221 -12.83 -10.37 9.01
C GLN A 221 -12.81 -8.87 9.31
N ARG A 222 -13.67 -8.43 10.23
CA ARG A 222 -13.75 -7.03 10.64
C ARG A 222 -12.79 -6.78 11.80
N MET A 223 -12.19 -5.60 11.81
CA MET A 223 -11.37 -5.11 12.92
C MET A 223 -12.24 -4.95 14.16
N GLU A 224 -11.66 -5.26 15.32
CA GLU A 224 -12.31 -5.03 16.61
C GLU A 224 -12.46 -3.52 16.88
N ASP A 225 -13.63 -3.11 17.39
CA ASP A 225 -13.97 -1.70 17.62
C ASP A 225 -12.95 -0.94 18.48
N ASP A 226 -12.37 -1.62 19.48
CA ASP A 226 -11.41 -0.99 20.38
C ASP A 226 -10.09 -0.67 19.67
N LEU A 227 -9.64 -1.53 18.75
CA LEU A 227 -8.45 -1.26 17.93
C LEU A 227 -8.72 -0.13 16.94
N LEU A 228 -9.90 -0.12 16.31
CA LEU A 228 -10.31 0.99 15.44
C LEU A 228 -10.32 2.32 16.21
N ARG A 229 -10.86 2.33 17.44
CA ARG A 229 -10.85 3.51 18.31
C ARG A 229 -9.45 4.00 18.64
N GLU A 230 -8.48 3.10 18.88
CA GLU A 230 -7.08 3.50 19.10
C GLU A 230 -6.51 4.29 17.92
N TYR A 231 -6.81 3.90 16.68
CA TYR A 231 -6.39 4.62 15.48
C TYR A 231 -7.12 5.95 15.29
N VAL A 232 -8.42 6.01 15.60
CA VAL A 232 -9.19 7.26 15.58
C VAL A 232 -8.61 8.27 16.57
N GLU A 233 -8.33 7.85 17.81
CA GLU A 233 -7.71 8.74 18.80
C GLU A 233 -6.29 9.15 18.42
N ALA A 234 -5.47 8.22 17.90
CA ALA A 234 -4.12 8.55 17.45
C ALA A 234 -4.13 9.59 16.32
N ALA A 235 -5.04 9.45 15.36
CA ALA A 235 -5.21 10.42 14.28
C ALA A 235 -5.69 11.78 14.81
N ARG A 236 -6.67 11.78 15.73
CA ARG A 236 -7.19 13.00 16.38
C ARG A 236 -6.12 13.74 17.18
N GLU A 237 -5.35 13.04 18.01
CA GLU A 237 -4.30 13.62 18.84
C GLU A 237 -3.16 14.21 18.00
N ALA A 238 -2.82 13.54 16.89
CA ALA A 238 -1.79 14.02 15.97
C ALA A 238 -2.29 15.12 15.02
N GLY A 239 -3.61 15.34 14.93
CA GLY A 239 -4.21 16.31 14.00
C GLY A 239 -4.06 15.90 12.54
N ILE A 240 -4.14 14.60 12.25
CA ILE A 240 -3.95 14.00 10.93
C ILE A 240 -5.24 13.34 10.44
N LEU A 241 -5.32 13.01 9.16
CA LEU A 241 -6.50 12.32 8.60
C LEU A 241 -6.45 10.82 8.90
N LEU A 242 -7.61 10.17 8.81
CA LEU A 242 -7.75 8.71 8.85
C LEU A 242 -8.64 8.26 7.69
N PHE A 243 -8.16 7.33 6.88
CA PHE A 243 -8.97 6.59 5.91
C PHE A 243 -9.27 5.22 6.52
N VAL A 244 -10.54 4.86 6.60
CA VAL A 244 -10.97 3.50 6.93
C VAL A 244 -11.21 2.75 5.63
N ASP A 245 -10.53 1.62 5.46
CA ASP A 245 -10.47 0.86 4.21
C ASP A 245 -11.18 -0.50 4.35
N VAL A 246 -12.03 -0.82 3.37
CA VAL A 246 -12.87 -2.01 3.38
C VAL A 246 -12.58 -2.90 2.16
N GLN A 247 -12.13 -4.13 2.42
CA GLN A 247 -11.91 -5.14 1.39
C GLN A 247 -13.17 -5.91 0.93
N ILE A 248 -14.37 -5.46 1.30
CA ILE A 248 -15.73 -5.89 0.89
C ILE A 248 -16.04 -7.41 1.00
N GLY A 249 -15.22 -8.29 0.44
CA GLY A 249 -15.38 -9.73 0.41
C GLY A 249 -16.61 -10.12 -0.40
N TRP A 250 -17.49 -10.89 0.22
CA TRP A 250 -18.80 -11.25 -0.32
C TRP A 250 -19.95 -10.44 0.31
N SER A 251 -19.61 -9.39 1.05
CA SER A 251 -20.60 -8.42 1.53
C SER A 251 -21.06 -7.47 0.40
N ASP A 252 -21.84 -6.48 0.79
CA ASP A 252 -22.25 -5.34 -0.01
C ASP A 252 -21.50 -4.10 0.49
N ALA A 253 -21.02 -3.24 -0.41
CA ALA A 253 -20.15 -2.12 -0.05
C ALA A 253 -20.84 -1.15 0.93
N LEU A 254 -22.09 -0.77 0.65
CA LEU A 254 -22.86 0.13 1.50
C LEU A 254 -23.10 -0.48 2.88
N THR A 255 -23.39 -1.78 2.93
CA THR A 255 -23.58 -2.51 4.20
C THR A 255 -22.36 -2.40 5.11
N GLU A 256 -21.15 -2.62 4.58
CA GLU A 256 -19.92 -2.50 5.38
C GLU A 256 -19.64 -1.06 5.80
N VAL A 257 -19.90 -0.09 4.92
CA VAL A 257 -19.70 1.34 5.22
C VAL A 257 -20.65 1.81 6.33
N MET A 258 -21.89 1.33 6.36
CA MET A 258 -22.85 1.67 7.42
C MET A 258 -22.40 1.18 8.80
N LEU A 259 -21.61 0.09 8.88
CA LEU A 259 -21.03 -0.36 10.16
C LEU A 259 -19.98 0.61 10.71
N LEU A 260 -19.42 1.47 9.86
CA LEU A 260 -18.40 2.46 10.20
C LEU A 260 -19.00 3.85 10.48
N GLU A 261 -20.32 3.98 10.59
CA GLU A 261 -21.01 5.27 10.76
C GLU A 261 -20.44 6.09 11.93
N ASP A 262 -20.21 5.45 13.07
CA ASP A 262 -19.74 6.13 14.28
C ASP A 262 -18.38 6.80 14.08
N VAL A 263 -17.48 6.19 13.30
CA VAL A 263 -16.17 6.79 12.98
C VAL A 263 -16.24 7.75 11.80
N LEU A 264 -17.10 7.49 10.80
CA LEU A 264 -17.27 8.36 9.63
C LEU A 264 -17.91 9.71 9.98
N ARG A 265 -18.58 9.81 11.13
CA ARG A 265 -19.05 11.09 11.71
C ARG A 265 -17.92 12.01 12.17
N GLU A 266 -16.70 11.51 12.34
CA GLU A 266 -15.55 12.36 12.66
C GLU A 266 -15.11 13.16 11.42
N PRO A 267 -14.81 14.47 11.55
CA PRO A 267 -14.54 15.32 10.39
C PRO A 267 -13.24 14.97 9.65
N PHE A 268 -12.29 14.32 10.31
CA PHE A 268 -10.98 13.90 9.75
C PHE A 268 -10.97 12.46 9.25
N VAL A 269 -12.10 11.74 9.33
CA VAL A 269 -12.22 10.36 8.88
C VAL A 269 -12.86 10.30 7.49
N HIS A 270 -12.22 9.56 6.59
CA HIS A 270 -12.58 9.34 5.19
C HIS A 270 -12.65 7.85 4.89
N LEU A 271 -13.10 7.46 3.70
CA LEU A 271 -13.38 6.07 3.34
C LEU A 271 -12.55 5.62 2.14
N ALA A 272 -12.15 4.36 2.16
CA ALA A 272 -11.60 3.65 0.99
C ALA A 272 -12.31 2.31 0.78
N LEU A 273 -12.38 1.87 -0.47
CA LEU A 273 -12.91 0.57 -0.87
C LEU A 273 -11.89 -0.14 -1.77
N ASP A 274 -11.66 -1.44 -1.52
CA ASP A 274 -10.81 -2.31 -2.35
C ASP A 274 -11.68 -3.24 -3.24
N PRO A 275 -12.01 -2.86 -4.49
CA PRO A 275 -12.85 -3.67 -5.37
C PRO A 275 -12.24 -5.03 -5.73
N GLU A 276 -10.91 -5.17 -5.70
CA GLU A 276 -10.21 -6.42 -6.02
C GLU A 276 -10.64 -7.62 -5.18
N PHE A 277 -11.19 -7.36 -3.99
CA PHE A 277 -11.65 -8.38 -3.07
C PHE A 277 -13.18 -8.60 -3.11
N ALA A 278 -13.91 -7.76 -3.87
CA ALA A 278 -15.34 -7.90 -4.11
C ALA A 278 -15.63 -9.01 -5.14
N THR A 279 -15.49 -10.27 -4.74
CA THR A 279 -15.51 -11.42 -5.67
C THR A 279 -16.83 -12.21 -5.71
N ARG A 280 -17.87 -11.73 -5.01
CA ARG A 280 -19.16 -12.44 -4.90
C ARG A 280 -19.78 -12.80 -6.25
N SER A 281 -19.76 -11.86 -7.19
CA SER A 281 -20.33 -12.01 -8.53
C SER A 281 -19.63 -13.10 -9.36
N PHE A 282 -18.37 -13.41 -9.03
CA PHE A 282 -17.57 -14.45 -9.68
C PHE A 282 -17.73 -15.83 -9.01
N GLY A 283 -18.30 -15.89 -7.81
CA GLY A 283 -18.44 -17.14 -7.04
C GLY A 283 -17.10 -17.72 -6.58
N THR A 284 -16.03 -16.93 -6.56
CA THR A 284 -14.69 -17.32 -6.11
C THR A 284 -14.34 -16.61 -4.80
N ALA A 285 -13.54 -17.26 -3.95
CA ALA A 285 -13.00 -16.59 -2.76
C ALA A 285 -12.13 -15.39 -3.15
N PRO A 286 -12.04 -14.35 -2.31
CA PRO A 286 -11.12 -13.22 -2.50
C PRO A 286 -9.68 -13.68 -2.78
N GLY A 287 -9.00 -12.94 -3.67
CA GLY A 287 -7.65 -13.17 -4.20
C GLY A 287 -7.41 -14.45 -5.00
N ILE A 288 -8.46 -15.19 -5.35
CA ILE A 288 -8.41 -16.15 -6.48
C ILE A 288 -8.66 -15.43 -7.81
N SER A 289 -9.50 -14.41 -7.80
CA SER A 289 -9.83 -13.57 -8.95
C SER A 289 -9.86 -12.13 -8.49
N ILE A 290 -9.61 -11.20 -9.41
CA ILE A 290 -9.76 -9.78 -9.14
C ILE A 290 -11.25 -9.44 -9.22
N GLY A 291 -11.78 -8.94 -8.10
CA GLY A 291 -13.16 -8.53 -7.91
C GLY A 291 -13.54 -7.26 -8.66
N THR A 292 -14.76 -6.81 -8.41
CA THR A 292 -15.34 -5.63 -9.06
C THR A 292 -16.44 -5.01 -8.22
N ILE A 293 -16.59 -3.68 -8.34
CA ILE A 293 -17.79 -2.96 -7.91
C ILE A 293 -18.33 -2.13 -9.08
N GLY A 294 -19.62 -1.78 -9.02
CA GLY A 294 -20.29 -1.00 -10.05
C GLY A 294 -20.84 0.34 -9.55
N ALA A 295 -21.41 1.09 -10.48
CA ALA A 295 -22.07 2.37 -10.19
C ALA A 295 -23.11 2.30 -9.07
N ALA A 296 -23.84 1.19 -8.93
CA ALA A 296 -24.82 1.04 -7.86
C ALA A 296 -24.14 1.04 -6.48
N ASP A 297 -23.02 0.33 -6.34
CA ASP A 297 -22.24 0.27 -5.09
C ASP A 297 -21.64 1.65 -4.78
N VAL A 298 -20.95 2.24 -5.76
CA VAL A 298 -20.28 3.54 -5.61
C VAL A 298 -21.30 4.64 -5.29
N ASN A 299 -22.38 4.75 -6.07
CA ASN A 299 -23.40 5.77 -5.83
C ASN A 299 -24.14 5.55 -4.51
N GLY A 300 -24.37 4.30 -4.09
CA GLY A 300 -24.97 3.99 -2.79
C GLY A 300 -24.09 4.52 -1.64
N VAL A 301 -22.79 4.25 -1.70
CA VAL A 301 -21.80 4.73 -0.73
C VAL A 301 -21.69 6.26 -0.77
N GLN A 302 -21.59 6.87 -1.95
CA GLN A 302 -21.54 8.33 -2.09
C GLN A 302 -22.75 9.02 -1.44
N HIS A 303 -23.97 8.53 -1.72
CA HIS A 303 -25.19 9.12 -1.15
C HIS A 303 -25.27 8.97 0.37
N TYR A 304 -24.76 7.86 0.90
CA TYR A 304 -24.67 7.65 2.34
C TYR A 304 -23.65 8.56 3.02
N LEU A 305 -22.45 8.69 2.45
CA LEU A 305 -21.46 9.66 2.95
C LEU A 305 -22.01 11.08 2.89
N ALA A 306 -22.70 11.44 1.81
CA ALA A 306 -23.34 12.74 1.68
C ALA A 306 -24.46 12.99 2.71
N SER A 307 -25.21 11.97 3.12
CA SER A 307 -26.17 12.14 4.22
C SER A 307 -25.45 12.42 5.53
N LEU A 308 -24.35 11.71 5.84
CA LEU A 308 -23.55 11.99 7.04
C LEU A 308 -22.99 13.43 7.02
N VAL A 309 -22.47 13.87 5.88
CA VAL A 309 -21.96 15.24 5.70
C VAL A 309 -23.04 16.28 5.99
N ARG A 310 -24.24 16.12 5.42
CA ARG A 310 -25.36 17.06 5.59
C ARG A 310 -25.95 17.02 6.99
N GLU A 311 -26.09 15.84 7.59
CA GLU A 311 -26.71 15.66 8.91
C GLU A 311 -25.80 16.14 10.05
N HIS A 312 -24.49 16.00 9.89
CA HIS A 312 -23.51 16.32 10.92
C HIS A 312 -22.67 17.58 10.62
N ASP A 313 -22.99 18.33 9.55
CA ASP A 313 -22.25 19.53 9.11
C ASP A 313 -20.73 19.28 8.97
N LEU A 314 -20.39 18.14 8.36
CA LEU A 314 -19.01 17.72 8.16
C LEU A 314 -18.41 18.41 6.93
N PRO A 315 -17.07 18.49 6.82
CA PRO A 315 -16.44 18.73 5.52
C PRO A 315 -16.78 17.59 4.54
N PRO A 316 -16.67 17.83 3.21
CA PRO A 316 -16.76 16.78 2.22
C PRO A 316 -15.88 15.57 2.55
N LYS A 317 -16.37 14.37 2.24
CA LYS A 317 -15.64 13.12 2.47
C LYS A 317 -14.86 12.72 1.24
N VAL A 318 -13.66 12.21 1.41
CA VAL A 318 -12.97 11.50 0.35
C VAL A 318 -13.44 10.05 0.32
N LEU A 319 -13.83 9.58 -0.87
CA LEU A 319 -14.07 8.17 -1.16
C LEU A 319 -12.96 7.69 -2.11
N VAL A 320 -11.99 6.95 -1.57
CA VAL A 320 -10.93 6.32 -2.36
C VAL A 320 -11.44 5.01 -2.95
N LEU A 321 -11.27 4.82 -4.26
CA LEU A 321 -11.54 3.58 -4.95
C LEU A 321 -10.23 3.04 -5.53
N HIS A 322 -9.78 1.89 -5.03
CA HIS A 322 -8.54 1.26 -5.49
C HIS A 322 -8.73 0.63 -6.88
N GLN A 323 -7.78 0.87 -7.80
CA GLN A 323 -7.86 0.38 -9.17
C GLN A 323 -6.47 0.15 -9.81
N PHE A 324 -6.23 -1.07 -10.30
CA PHE A 324 -5.05 -1.38 -11.13
C PHE A 324 -5.38 -2.15 -12.42
N LEU A 325 -6.65 -2.53 -12.60
CA LEU A 325 -7.23 -3.10 -13.83
C LEU A 325 -8.53 -2.38 -14.18
N GLN A 326 -8.78 -2.20 -15.49
CA GLN A 326 -9.99 -1.57 -16.01
C GLN A 326 -11.28 -2.15 -15.42
N GLY A 327 -11.36 -3.48 -15.28
CA GLY A 327 -12.59 -4.19 -14.87
C GLY A 327 -12.94 -4.12 -13.38
N MET A 328 -12.09 -3.51 -12.55
CA MET A 328 -12.35 -3.38 -11.11
C MET A 328 -13.48 -2.40 -10.81
N LEU A 329 -13.63 -1.36 -11.65
CA LEU A 329 -14.68 -0.36 -11.56
C LEU A 329 -15.53 -0.41 -12.83
N THR A 330 -16.84 -0.63 -12.68
CA THR A 330 -17.75 -0.81 -13.82
C THR A 330 -18.90 0.18 -13.82
N GLY A 331 -19.39 0.50 -15.02
CA GLY A 331 -20.47 1.49 -15.17
C GLY A 331 -20.06 2.91 -14.77
N VAL A 332 -18.78 3.27 -14.94
CA VAL A 332 -18.22 4.58 -14.58
C VAL A 332 -18.97 5.77 -15.19
N ASP A 333 -19.57 5.60 -16.37
CA ASP A 333 -20.41 6.62 -17.03
C ASP A 333 -21.72 6.90 -16.27
N TYR A 334 -22.07 6.08 -15.28
CA TYR A 334 -23.26 6.21 -14.44
C TYR A 334 -22.93 6.64 -13.01
N TYR A 335 -21.68 7.04 -12.74
CA TYR A 335 -21.33 7.62 -11.45
C TYR A 335 -22.02 8.98 -11.32
N HIS A 336 -22.53 9.25 -10.12
CA HIS A 336 -23.16 10.53 -9.84
C HIS A 336 -22.12 11.51 -9.31
N ASP A 337 -22.26 12.78 -9.72
CA ASP A 337 -21.57 13.90 -9.09
C ASP A 337 -22.25 14.22 -7.75
N VAL A 338 -21.55 13.98 -6.64
CA VAL A 338 -22.06 14.23 -5.29
C VAL A 338 -21.16 15.25 -4.60
N PRO A 339 -21.53 16.55 -4.51
CA PRO A 339 -20.63 17.61 -4.04
C PRO A 339 -20.07 17.45 -2.62
N GLU A 340 -20.70 16.60 -1.80
CA GLU A 340 -20.25 16.26 -0.46
C GLU A 340 -19.19 15.13 -0.42
N VAL A 341 -18.87 14.53 -1.56
CA VAL A 341 -17.94 13.40 -1.66
C VAL A 341 -16.97 13.64 -2.81
N ASP A 342 -15.67 13.67 -2.52
CA ASP A 342 -14.63 13.63 -3.54
C ASP A 342 -14.37 12.16 -3.94
N VAL A 343 -14.75 11.78 -5.15
CA VAL A 343 -14.43 10.44 -5.69
C VAL A 343 -12.99 10.43 -6.17
N THR A 344 -12.13 9.76 -5.41
CA THR A 344 -10.69 9.66 -5.67
C THR A 344 -10.34 8.29 -6.20
N ILE A 345 -9.75 8.21 -7.39
CA ILE A 345 -9.31 6.93 -7.96
C ILE A 345 -7.83 6.73 -7.64
N ASP A 346 -7.51 5.64 -6.96
CA ASP A 346 -6.14 5.26 -6.64
C ASP A 346 -5.57 4.26 -7.65
N MET A 347 -4.46 4.63 -8.29
CA MET A 347 -3.66 3.66 -9.03
C MET A 347 -2.96 2.73 -8.02
N ASP A 348 -3.54 1.54 -7.86
CA ASP A 348 -3.16 0.57 -6.82
C ASP A 348 -2.35 -0.63 -7.35
N GLY A 349 -1.55 -0.40 -8.38
CA GLY A 349 -0.72 -1.43 -8.99
C GLY A 349 0.76 -1.21 -8.70
N PHE A 350 1.52 -2.29 -8.48
CA PHE A 350 2.97 -2.20 -8.36
C PHE A 350 3.69 -2.44 -9.70
N GLY A 351 4.96 -2.02 -9.77
CA GLY A 351 5.84 -2.35 -10.89
C GLY A 351 6.93 -1.32 -11.13
N SER A 352 7.40 -1.24 -12.38
CA SER A 352 8.34 -0.20 -12.77
C SER A 352 7.66 1.18 -12.81
N PRO A 353 8.41 2.28 -12.61
CA PRO A 353 7.86 3.63 -12.74
C PRO A 353 7.09 3.87 -14.05
N TYR A 354 7.57 3.31 -15.16
CA TYR A 354 6.91 3.42 -16.46
C TYR A 354 5.50 2.81 -16.44
N VAL A 355 5.36 1.57 -15.97
CA VAL A 355 4.05 0.89 -15.91
C VAL A 355 3.13 1.62 -14.95
N LYS A 356 3.66 2.08 -13.82
CA LYS A 356 2.91 2.74 -12.76
C LYS A 356 2.33 4.07 -13.23
N LEU A 357 3.16 4.94 -13.79
CA LEU A 357 2.74 6.25 -14.30
C LEU A 357 1.80 6.13 -15.52
N THR A 358 2.03 5.14 -16.39
CA THR A 358 1.10 4.87 -17.50
C THR A 358 -0.30 4.54 -16.99
N LYS A 359 -0.40 3.66 -15.99
CA LYS A 359 -1.69 3.28 -15.40
C LYS A 359 -2.30 4.40 -14.54
N TYR A 360 -1.48 5.25 -13.92
CA TYR A 360 -1.94 6.44 -13.22
C TYR A 360 -2.66 7.39 -14.19
N ASP A 361 -2.06 7.67 -15.35
CA ASP A 361 -2.73 8.47 -16.39
C ASP A 361 -3.99 7.78 -16.95
N MET A 362 -4.01 6.45 -17.04
CA MET A 362 -5.17 5.71 -17.56
C MET A 362 -6.36 5.64 -16.59
N TYR A 363 -6.10 5.51 -15.29
CA TYR A 363 -7.13 5.19 -14.30
C TYR A 363 -7.36 6.33 -13.31
N ALA A 364 -6.31 6.77 -12.61
CA ALA A 364 -6.41 7.83 -11.60
C ALA A 364 -6.72 9.21 -12.20
N ARG A 365 -6.44 9.39 -13.49
CA ARG A 365 -6.73 10.61 -14.26
C ARG A 365 -7.81 10.46 -15.32
N ALA A 366 -8.58 9.37 -15.25
CA ALA A 366 -9.72 9.19 -16.14
C ALA A 366 -10.84 10.19 -15.81
N ASP A 367 -11.76 10.42 -16.75
CA ASP A 367 -12.86 11.39 -16.60
C ASP A 367 -13.81 11.08 -15.42
N TYR A 368 -13.83 9.83 -14.93
CA TYR A 368 -14.63 9.42 -13.78
C TYR A 368 -13.91 9.60 -12.43
N ALA A 369 -12.66 10.07 -12.44
CA ALA A 369 -11.91 10.42 -11.25
C ALA A 369 -12.02 11.94 -11.01
N GLU A 370 -12.66 12.33 -9.91
CA GLU A 370 -12.67 13.75 -9.51
C GLU A 370 -11.30 14.18 -8.98
N ARG A 371 -10.59 13.24 -8.36
CA ARG A 371 -9.25 13.40 -7.76
C ARG A 371 -8.38 12.19 -8.09
N ALA A 372 -7.08 12.43 -8.23
CA ALA A 372 -6.13 11.39 -8.61
C ALA A 372 -5.28 10.94 -7.41
N ALA A 373 -5.19 9.64 -7.19
CA ALA A 373 -4.31 9.04 -6.19
C ALA A 373 -3.34 8.01 -6.80
N ILE A 374 -2.22 7.80 -6.11
CA ILE A 374 -1.27 6.75 -6.46
C ILE A 374 -0.74 6.06 -5.20
N LYS A 375 -0.76 4.72 -5.20
CA LYS A 375 -0.16 3.90 -4.15
C LYS A 375 1.24 3.45 -4.54
N LEU A 376 2.24 3.75 -3.72
CA LEU A 376 3.64 3.36 -3.87
C LEU A 376 3.95 2.18 -2.94
N PHE A 377 4.53 1.12 -3.49
CA PHE A 377 4.83 -0.10 -2.75
C PHE A 377 6.33 -0.19 -2.45
N TYR A 378 6.74 -0.03 -1.18
CA TYR A 378 8.16 0.00 -0.77
C TYR A 378 8.96 -1.22 -1.25
N HIS A 379 8.33 -2.38 -1.27
CA HIS A 379 8.99 -3.65 -1.58
C HIS A 379 8.72 -4.17 -3.00
N TRP A 380 7.70 -3.65 -3.67
CA TRP A 380 7.22 -4.20 -4.95
C TRP A 380 7.43 -3.24 -6.14
N ASP A 381 7.57 -1.94 -5.89
CA ASP A 381 7.96 -0.99 -6.93
C ASP A 381 9.48 -1.01 -7.15
N ALA A 382 9.90 -1.08 -8.40
CA ALA A 382 11.30 -1.27 -8.77
C ALA A 382 11.72 -0.39 -9.98
N PRO A 383 12.46 0.71 -9.75
CA PRO A 383 12.67 1.37 -8.46
C PRO A 383 11.38 2.06 -7.96
N LEU A 384 11.32 2.30 -6.64
CA LEU A 384 10.30 3.16 -6.04
C LEU A 384 10.38 4.58 -6.62
N ILE A 385 9.24 5.16 -7.02
CA ILE A 385 9.18 6.54 -7.49
C ILE A 385 9.46 7.49 -6.31
N THR A 386 10.36 8.44 -6.49
CA THR A 386 10.70 9.40 -5.43
C THR A 386 9.67 10.53 -5.32
N PRO A 387 9.51 11.16 -4.14
CA PRO A 387 8.65 12.34 -3.98
C PRO A 387 8.95 13.45 -5.01
N ALA A 388 10.24 13.76 -5.25
CA ALA A 388 10.63 14.76 -6.23
C ALA A 388 10.20 14.40 -7.67
N THR A 389 10.19 13.12 -8.02
CA THR A 389 9.71 12.67 -9.34
C THR A 389 8.19 12.80 -9.45
N LEU A 390 7.44 12.38 -8.43
CA LEU A 390 5.98 12.53 -8.40
C LEU A 390 5.54 13.99 -8.44
N MET A 391 6.17 14.84 -7.64
CA MET A 391 5.86 16.28 -7.60
C MET A 391 6.33 17.03 -8.84
N GLY A 392 7.21 16.42 -9.66
CA GLY A 392 7.65 16.95 -10.95
C GLY A 392 6.74 16.58 -12.13
N LEU A 393 5.69 15.79 -11.91
CA LEU A 393 4.70 15.48 -12.95
C LEU A 393 3.93 16.73 -13.37
N GLU A 394 3.40 16.74 -14.59
CA GLU A 394 2.52 17.82 -15.05
C GLU A 394 1.26 17.90 -14.18
N HIS A 395 0.77 16.74 -13.73
CA HIS A 395 -0.39 16.61 -12.85
C HIS A 395 -0.02 15.69 -11.67
N PRO A 396 0.61 16.23 -10.62
CA PRO A 396 0.92 15.46 -9.42
C PRO A 396 -0.37 14.96 -8.75
N PRO A 397 -0.33 13.79 -8.08
CA PRO A 397 -1.49 13.21 -7.41
C PRO A 397 -1.97 14.09 -6.24
N ASP A 398 -3.27 14.06 -5.98
CA ASP A 398 -3.89 14.70 -4.82
C ASP A 398 -3.67 13.89 -3.54
N LEU A 399 -3.55 12.56 -3.66
CA LEU A 399 -3.27 11.63 -2.56
C LEU A 399 -2.15 10.66 -2.96
N VAL A 400 -1.12 10.55 -2.11
CA VAL A 400 -0.06 9.55 -2.23
C VAL A 400 -0.16 8.55 -1.09
N ILE A 401 -0.26 7.27 -1.42
CA ILE A 401 -0.40 6.19 -0.45
C ILE A 401 0.90 5.39 -0.43
N TYR A 402 1.47 5.12 0.74
CA TYR A 402 2.68 4.31 0.89
C TYR A 402 2.34 2.99 1.57
N GLN A 403 2.70 1.87 0.93
CA GLN A 403 2.46 0.51 1.37
C GLN A 403 3.73 -0.33 1.46
#